data_AF-A0A922CVZ1-F1
#
_entry.id   AF-A0A922CVZ1-F1
#
_cell.length_a   1.000
_cell.length_b   1.000
_cell.length_c   1.000
_cell.angle_alpha   90.00
_cell.angle_beta   90.00
_cell.angle_gamma   90.00
#
_symmetry.space_group_name_H-M   'P 1'
#
loop_
_entity.id
_entity.type
_entity.pdbx_description
1 polymer ?
#
loop_
_entity_poly.entity_id
_entity_poly.type
_entity_poly.pdbx_seq_one_letter_code
_entity_poly.pdbx_strand_id
1 'polypeptide(L)'
;MREASAKDFASKWENTVEGVISSFQAVSTRKIASCVEIMTKRVKNGMSFAEAWNMTSVQLVAASEIHCRVIIITTFYEDIKTAAPTLPSPIREVLYQLVDLYAAYWAIDILQDLLKFTSMSQRDAESLQAWYEELLRKIRPNAVGLVDAFDVIDEFLQSSLGAYDGRVYERLMEEALKSPLNKEPVNRSFHILGRSWLTLVAEFDYWDGTYVKSKNEKLAYGTMVFVRVMILTDVAYEIARAATIAVRYAAVRHQSQPKPGQPEPAIINYVTQQHKLFIAIATSHAFRVTGMWLFNTYAQFLADMGKGKLDQLPELHALACCLKAVCSKDATARVDECRHACGGHGYMQSSNLPIINNIVTATVTYEGEFTVLMLQTARFLVKAWKQASIGKVMTPTVAYLVDSSNQKWQNNPEGIIRGFKLVSLGKIKAACEALEKHAKTGMDYEDAWNMASVQLVYASEYSSISGSDISQLQTRYEELLALIRPNAVGLVDAFDIRDEILASALGAYDGRVYERLMEEALKSPLNKEPVNRSFHMYLKPLMQAKL
;
A
#
# COMPACT_ATOMS: atom_id res chain seq x y z
N MET A 1 9.30 -40.58 -11.31
CA MET A 1 9.25 -39.17 -11.75
C MET A 1 8.46 -39.12 -13.04
N ARG A 2 7.36 -38.36 -13.13
CA ARG A 2 6.74 -38.04 -14.43
C ARG A 2 7.48 -36.85 -15.01
N GLU A 3 7.94 -36.93 -16.25
CA GLU A 3 8.35 -35.76 -17.02
C GLU A 3 7.08 -34.94 -17.29
N ALA A 4 6.82 -33.93 -16.46
CA ALA A 4 5.77 -32.96 -16.73
C ALA A 4 6.29 -31.99 -17.79
N SER A 5 5.71 -32.02 -18.98
CA SER A 5 6.01 -31.02 -20.00
C SER A 5 5.24 -29.73 -19.65
N ALA A 6 5.78 -28.55 -19.98
CA ALA A 6 5.07 -27.28 -19.79
C ALA A 6 3.71 -27.20 -20.52
N LYS A 7 3.41 -28.16 -21.41
CA LYS A 7 2.11 -28.32 -22.09
C LYS A 7 1.04 -28.99 -21.23
N ASP A 8 1.41 -29.68 -20.15
CA ASP A 8 0.47 -30.45 -19.31
C ASP A 8 -0.41 -29.56 -18.41
N PHE A 9 -0.08 -28.26 -18.31
CA PHE A 9 -0.80 -27.26 -17.52
C PHE A 9 -1.76 -26.39 -18.34
N ALA A 10 -2.05 -26.75 -19.59
CA ALA A 10 -2.97 -26.01 -20.46
C ALA A 10 -4.42 -26.49 -20.28
N SER A 11 -4.98 -26.36 -19.08
CA SER A 11 -6.44 -26.42 -18.90
C SER A 11 -7.06 -25.07 -19.29
N LYS A 12 -8.33 -25.11 -19.69
CA LYS A 12 -9.15 -23.90 -19.86
C LYS A 12 -9.35 -23.26 -18.48
N TRP A 13 -9.34 -21.94 -18.40
CA TRP A 13 -9.68 -21.25 -17.14
C TRP A 13 -11.11 -21.58 -16.71
N GLU A 14 -11.28 -21.83 -15.41
CA GLU A 14 -12.57 -22.08 -14.77
C GLU A 14 -12.63 -21.31 -13.44
N ASN A 15 -13.78 -20.68 -13.15
CA ASN A 15 -14.04 -20.00 -11.88
C ASN A 15 -14.36 -21.03 -10.77
N THR A 16 -13.38 -21.87 -10.47
CA THR A 16 -13.41 -22.89 -9.42
C THR A 16 -12.09 -22.86 -8.67
N VAL A 17 -12.06 -23.31 -7.42
CA VAL A 17 -10.83 -23.34 -6.61
C VAL A 17 -9.77 -24.23 -7.28
N GLU A 18 -10.17 -25.37 -7.85
CA GLU A 18 -9.26 -26.24 -8.60
C GLU A 18 -8.72 -25.57 -9.87
N GLY A 19 -9.56 -24.81 -10.58
CA GLY A 19 -9.16 -24.02 -11.74
C GLY A 19 -8.13 -22.95 -11.37
N VAL A 20 -8.36 -22.26 -10.24
CA VAL A 20 -7.42 -21.27 -9.67
C VAL A 20 -6.10 -21.94 -9.27
N ILE A 21 -6.14 -23.05 -8.52
CA ILE A 21 -4.94 -23.79 -8.09
C ILE A 21 -4.10 -24.23 -9.31
N SER A 22 -4.76 -24.84 -10.30
CA SER A 22 -4.09 -25.32 -11.53
C SER A 22 -3.45 -24.17 -12.30
N SER A 23 -4.14 -23.03 -12.37
CA SER A 23 -3.63 -21.83 -13.03
C SER A 23 -2.44 -21.22 -12.28
N PHE A 24 -2.48 -21.17 -10.94
CA PHE A 24 -1.36 -20.69 -10.14
C PHE A 24 -0.13 -21.61 -10.27
N GLN A 25 -0.33 -22.93 -10.34
CA GLN A 25 0.74 -23.89 -10.62
C GLN A 25 1.36 -23.65 -12.01
N ALA A 26 0.53 -23.39 -13.03
CA ALA A 26 0.98 -23.05 -14.36
C ALA A 26 1.80 -21.75 -14.38
N VAL A 27 1.31 -20.70 -13.71
CA VAL A 27 2.01 -19.40 -13.56
C VAL A 27 3.34 -19.60 -12.86
N SER A 28 3.37 -20.30 -11.72
CA SER A 28 4.58 -20.57 -10.95
C SER A 28 5.63 -21.29 -11.80
N THR A 29 5.23 -22.36 -12.50
CA THR A 29 6.10 -23.13 -13.39
C THR A 29 6.67 -22.29 -14.53
N ARG A 30 5.81 -21.54 -15.23
CA ARG A 30 6.21 -20.73 -16.39
C ARG A 30 7.07 -19.51 -15.99
N LYS A 31 6.81 -18.90 -14.84
CA LYS A 31 7.67 -17.85 -14.28
C LYS A 31 9.07 -18.36 -13.94
N ILE A 32 9.16 -19.52 -13.29
CA ILE A 32 10.46 -20.14 -13.01
C ILE A 32 11.20 -20.48 -14.30
N ALA A 33 10.52 -21.07 -15.29
CA ALA A 33 11.12 -21.35 -16.60
C ALA A 33 11.66 -20.06 -17.26
N SER A 34 10.88 -18.97 -17.24
CA SER A 34 11.30 -17.66 -17.74
C SER A 34 12.55 -17.12 -17.00
N CYS A 35 12.62 -17.27 -15.67
CA CYS A 35 13.80 -16.90 -14.89
C CYS A 35 15.04 -17.71 -15.30
N VAL A 36 14.88 -19.03 -15.49
CA VAL A 36 15.97 -19.92 -15.92
C VAL A 36 16.45 -19.56 -17.33
N GLU A 37 15.56 -19.23 -18.26
CA GLU A 37 15.92 -18.78 -19.61
C GLU A 37 16.71 -17.46 -19.58
N ILE A 38 16.24 -16.47 -18.81
CA ILE A 38 16.92 -15.17 -18.64
C ILE A 38 18.31 -15.38 -18.03
N MET A 39 18.40 -16.18 -16.97
CA MET A 39 19.66 -16.48 -16.30
C MET A 39 20.63 -17.21 -17.23
N THR A 40 20.15 -18.19 -18.00
CA THR A 40 20.96 -18.91 -19.00
C THR A 40 21.50 -17.96 -20.07
N LYS A 41 20.66 -17.03 -20.55
CA LYS A 41 21.07 -15.99 -21.51
C LYS A 41 22.16 -15.07 -20.94
N ARG A 42 22.04 -14.67 -19.66
CA ARG A 42 23.05 -13.86 -18.96
C ARG A 42 24.39 -14.57 -18.83
N VAL A 43 24.37 -15.85 -18.48
CA VAL A 43 25.59 -16.68 -18.41
C VAL A 43 26.24 -16.83 -19.78
N LYS A 44 25.44 -17.09 -20.83
CA LYS A 44 25.94 -17.14 -22.22
C LYS A 44 26.58 -15.83 -22.68
N ASN A 45 26.10 -14.70 -22.16
CA ASN A 45 26.64 -13.36 -22.45
C ASN A 45 27.86 -12.99 -21.57
N GLY A 46 28.43 -13.94 -20.83
CA GLY A 46 29.70 -13.77 -20.10
C GLY A 46 29.56 -13.42 -18.61
N MET A 47 28.35 -13.35 -18.05
CA MET A 47 28.18 -13.18 -16.60
C MET A 47 28.47 -14.50 -15.86
N SER A 48 29.03 -14.41 -14.64
CA SER A 48 29.10 -15.60 -13.78
C SER A 48 27.69 -16.03 -13.33
N PHE A 49 27.53 -17.31 -13.00
CA PHE A 49 26.24 -17.83 -12.51
C PHE A 49 25.72 -17.05 -11.29
N ALA A 50 26.59 -16.72 -10.34
CA ALA A 50 26.23 -15.96 -9.14
C ALA A 50 25.75 -14.53 -9.47
N GLU A 51 26.36 -13.87 -10.45
CA GLU A 51 25.91 -12.55 -10.92
C GLU A 51 24.58 -12.64 -11.66
N ALA A 52 24.44 -13.63 -12.56
CA ALA A 52 23.20 -13.85 -13.28
C ALA A 52 22.03 -14.16 -12.31
N TRP A 53 22.28 -14.97 -11.28
CA TRP A 53 21.32 -15.25 -10.21
C TRP A 53 20.93 -13.97 -9.47
N ASN A 54 21.91 -13.18 -9.01
CA ASN A 54 21.66 -11.93 -8.29
C ASN A 54 20.83 -10.96 -9.14
N MET A 55 21.16 -10.81 -10.42
CA MET A 55 20.41 -9.95 -11.35
C MET A 55 18.98 -10.45 -11.61
N THR A 56 18.70 -11.75 -11.43
CA THR A 56 17.37 -12.36 -11.70
C THR A 56 16.57 -12.55 -10.41
N SER A 57 17.13 -12.13 -9.28
CA SER A 57 16.61 -12.43 -7.95
C SER A 57 15.24 -11.81 -7.66
N VAL A 58 14.94 -10.64 -8.24
CA VAL A 58 13.65 -9.98 -8.09
C VAL A 58 12.52 -10.82 -8.69
N GLN A 59 12.73 -11.35 -9.91
CA GLN A 59 11.77 -12.23 -10.58
C GLN A 59 11.66 -13.58 -9.87
N LEU A 60 12.78 -14.11 -9.37
CA LEU A 60 12.79 -15.35 -8.59
C LEU A 60 11.96 -15.23 -7.32
N VAL A 61 12.07 -14.12 -6.57
CA VAL A 61 11.24 -13.88 -5.38
C VAL A 61 9.75 -13.86 -5.74
N ALA A 62 9.36 -13.15 -6.80
CA ALA A 62 7.97 -13.10 -7.25
C ALA A 62 7.45 -14.48 -7.69
N ALA A 63 8.30 -15.32 -8.30
CA ALA A 63 7.95 -16.69 -8.67
C ALA A 63 7.81 -17.60 -7.44
N SER A 64 8.70 -17.46 -6.46
CA SER A 64 8.64 -18.17 -5.18
C SER A 64 7.39 -17.80 -4.37
N GLU A 65 6.99 -16.53 -4.37
CA GLU A 65 5.77 -16.09 -3.69
C GLU A 65 4.53 -16.79 -4.24
N ILE A 66 4.38 -16.83 -5.58
CA ILE A 66 3.24 -17.53 -6.21
C ILE A 66 3.27 -19.02 -5.89
N HIS A 67 4.46 -19.64 -5.85
CA HIS A 67 4.59 -21.03 -5.41
C HIS A 67 4.09 -21.23 -3.98
N CYS A 68 4.46 -20.35 -3.04
CA CYS A 68 3.95 -20.40 -1.67
C CYS A 68 2.43 -20.21 -1.61
N ARG A 69 1.87 -19.32 -2.44
CA ARG A 69 0.41 -19.12 -2.53
C ARG A 69 -0.33 -20.34 -3.02
N VAL A 70 0.22 -21.10 -3.98
CA VAL A 70 -0.33 -22.40 -4.41
C VAL A 70 -0.47 -23.32 -3.20
N ILE A 71 0.61 -23.46 -2.42
CA ILE A 71 0.62 -24.35 -1.25
C ILE A 71 -0.49 -23.94 -0.28
N ILE A 72 -0.59 -22.66 0.06
CA ILE A 72 -1.60 -22.17 1.01
C ILE A 72 -3.02 -22.49 0.52
N ILE A 73 -3.36 -22.13 -0.73
CA ILE A 73 -4.70 -22.36 -1.29
C ILE A 73 -5.01 -23.86 -1.35
N THR A 74 -4.05 -24.68 -1.80
CA THR A 74 -4.22 -26.15 -1.87
C THR A 74 -4.42 -26.74 -0.48
N THR A 75 -3.61 -26.36 0.51
CA THR A 75 -3.76 -26.87 1.88
C THR A 75 -5.10 -26.47 2.48
N PHE A 76 -5.54 -25.23 2.27
CA PHE A 76 -6.82 -24.77 2.77
C PHE A 76 -7.99 -25.52 2.12
N TYR A 77 -7.97 -25.65 0.79
CA TYR A 77 -9.03 -26.35 0.07
C TYR A 77 -9.13 -27.83 0.44
N GLU A 78 -8.01 -28.56 0.47
CA GLU A 78 -8.00 -29.99 0.76
C GLU A 78 -8.40 -30.29 2.21
N ASP A 79 -8.02 -29.43 3.17
CA ASP A 79 -8.43 -29.59 4.57
C ASP A 79 -9.95 -29.40 4.73
N ILE A 80 -10.51 -28.33 4.15
CA ILE A 80 -11.96 -28.08 4.16
C ILE A 80 -12.71 -29.19 3.42
N LYS A 81 -12.19 -29.66 2.28
CA LYS A 81 -12.78 -30.76 1.51
C LYS A 81 -12.81 -32.07 2.30
N THR A 82 -11.77 -32.35 3.07
CA THR A 82 -11.68 -33.53 3.94
C THR A 82 -12.62 -33.43 5.14
N ALA A 83 -12.76 -32.25 5.74
CA ALA A 83 -13.66 -32.02 6.87
C ALA A 83 -15.14 -31.89 6.47
N ALA A 84 -15.44 -31.40 5.26
CA ALA A 84 -16.80 -31.10 4.81
C ALA A 84 -17.85 -32.22 5.03
N PRO A 85 -17.55 -33.52 4.86
CA PRO A 85 -18.52 -34.59 5.09
C PRO A 85 -18.97 -34.74 6.55
N THR A 86 -18.15 -34.31 7.51
CA THR A 86 -18.44 -34.43 8.95
C THR A 86 -19.15 -33.20 9.53
N LEU A 87 -19.21 -32.11 8.75
CA LEU A 87 -19.71 -30.82 9.20
C LEU A 87 -21.20 -30.61 8.85
N PRO A 88 -21.96 -29.90 9.70
CA PRO A 88 -23.31 -29.44 9.36
C PRO A 88 -23.34 -28.60 8.09
N SER A 89 -24.44 -28.70 7.33
CA SER A 89 -24.56 -28.02 6.02
C SER A 89 -24.28 -26.51 6.04
N PRO A 90 -24.78 -25.72 7.03
CA PRO A 90 -24.51 -24.28 7.07
C PRO A 90 -23.02 -23.96 7.27
N ILE A 91 -22.34 -24.72 8.13
CA ILE A 91 -20.91 -24.52 8.43
C ILE A 91 -20.09 -24.87 7.19
N ARG A 92 -20.39 -26.03 6.57
CA ARG A 92 -19.75 -26.46 5.34
C ARG A 92 -19.87 -25.40 4.23
N GLU A 93 -21.06 -24.83 4.04
CA GLU A 93 -21.29 -23.81 3.01
C GLU A 93 -20.42 -22.57 3.23
N VAL A 94 -20.39 -22.04 4.46
CA VAL A 94 -19.61 -20.84 4.78
C VAL A 94 -18.10 -21.10 4.66
N LEU A 95 -17.62 -22.29 5.04
CA LEU A 95 -16.21 -22.65 4.89
C LEU A 95 -15.78 -22.72 3.41
N TYR A 96 -16.61 -23.31 2.54
CA TYR A 96 -16.33 -23.28 1.10
C TYR A 96 -16.37 -21.85 0.54
N GLN A 97 -17.31 -21.01 0.99
CA GLN A 97 -17.33 -19.60 0.59
C GLN A 97 -16.06 -18.86 1.00
N LEU A 98 -15.47 -19.16 2.17
CA LEU A 98 -14.18 -18.58 2.59
C LEU A 98 -13.02 -19.05 1.72
N VAL A 99 -12.98 -20.34 1.34
CA VAL A 99 -11.97 -20.84 0.40
C VAL A 99 -12.11 -20.17 -0.96
N ASP A 100 -13.33 -20.09 -1.48
CA ASP A 100 -13.66 -19.43 -2.74
C ASP A 100 -13.24 -17.96 -2.70
N LEU A 101 -13.56 -17.23 -1.62
CA LEU A 101 -13.20 -15.83 -1.46
C LEU A 101 -11.67 -15.63 -1.46
N TYR A 102 -10.95 -16.47 -0.74
CA TYR A 102 -9.48 -16.40 -0.67
C TYR A 102 -8.86 -16.69 -2.04
N ALA A 103 -9.35 -17.71 -2.75
CA ALA A 103 -8.89 -18.06 -4.09
C ALA A 103 -9.19 -16.95 -5.11
N ALA A 104 -10.42 -16.42 -5.10
CA ALA A 104 -10.84 -15.34 -5.99
C ALA A 104 -10.04 -14.05 -5.74
N TYR A 105 -9.83 -13.67 -4.48
CA TYR A 105 -9.02 -12.50 -4.10
C TYR A 105 -7.61 -12.59 -4.67
N TRP A 106 -6.90 -13.69 -4.42
CA TRP A 106 -5.54 -13.84 -4.91
C TRP A 106 -5.47 -13.97 -6.43
N ALA A 107 -6.47 -14.58 -7.07
CA ALA A 107 -6.54 -14.64 -8.52
C ALA A 107 -6.68 -13.24 -9.15
N ILE A 108 -7.47 -12.36 -8.51
CA ILE A 108 -7.57 -10.95 -8.92
C ILE A 108 -6.26 -10.19 -8.65
N ASP A 109 -5.56 -10.48 -7.55
CA ASP A 109 -4.29 -9.83 -7.23
C ASP A 109 -3.18 -10.17 -8.24
N ILE A 110 -3.07 -11.44 -8.66
CA ILE A 110 -2.07 -11.90 -9.64
C ILE A 110 -2.58 -11.92 -11.08
N LEU A 111 -3.66 -11.23 -11.36
CA LEU A 111 -4.43 -11.33 -12.59
C LEU A 111 -3.61 -11.04 -13.86
N GLN A 112 -2.62 -10.15 -13.77
CA GLN A 112 -1.69 -9.86 -14.86
C GLN A 112 -0.83 -11.08 -15.23
N ASP A 113 -0.41 -11.86 -14.24
CA ASP A 113 0.35 -13.08 -14.45
C ASP A 113 -0.53 -14.19 -15.01
N LEU A 114 -1.80 -14.27 -14.59
CA LEU A 114 -2.77 -15.21 -15.14
C LEU A 114 -3.00 -14.94 -16.64
N LEU A 115 -3.24 -13.69 -17.03
CA LEU A 115 -3.38 -13.32 -18.44
C LEU A 115 -2.12 -13.60 -19.26
N LYS A 116 -0.94 -13.42 -18.68
CA LYS A 116 0.34 -13.62 -19.37
C LYS A 116 0.71 -15.09 -19.53
N PHE A 117 0.46 -15.90 -18.50
CA PHE A 117 0.99 -17.25 -18.40
C PHE A 117 -0.08 -18.34 -18.44
N THR A 118 -1.35 -18.06 -18.66
CA THR A 118 -2.42 -19.07 -18.74
C THR A 118 -3.30 -18.89 -19.97
N SER A 119 -4.36 -19.69 -20.09
CA SER A 119 -5.38 -19.57 -21.15
C SER A 119 -6.49 -18.55 -20.81
N MET A 120 -6.39 -17.88 -19.66
CA MET A 120 -7.39 -16.90 -19.20
C MET A 120 -7.59 -15.80 -20.23
N SER A 121 -8.85 -15.61 -20.62
CA SER A 121 -9.28 -14.50 -21.47
C SER A 121 -9.78 -13.32 -20.65
N GLN A 122 -10.00 -12.19 -21.31
CA GLN A 122 -10.62 -11.01 -20.69
C GLN A 122 -12.03 -11.31 -20.13
N ARG A 123 -12.83 -12.09 -20.85
CA ARG A 123 -14.18 -12.48 -20.39
C ARG A 123 -14.12 -13.30 -19.10
N ASP A 124 -13.08 -14.13 -18.98
CA ASP A 124 -12.84 -14.93 -17.78
C ASP A 124 -12.49 -14.05 -16.58
N ALA A 125 -11.73 -12.97 -16.80
CA ALA A 125 -11.43 -12.00 -15.77
C ALA A 125 -12.65 -11.19 -15.29
N GLU A 126 -13.51 -10.75 -16.22
CA GLU A 126 -14.79 -10.11 -15.87
C GLU A 126 -15.67 -11.06 -15.06
N SER A 127 -15.70 -12.34 -15.45
CA SER A 127 -16.41 -13.40 -14.72
C SER A 127 -15.80 -13.63 -13.33
N LEU A 128 -14.47 -13.64 -13.19
CA LEU A 128 -13.77 -13.76 -11.91
C LEU A 128 -14.10 -12.60 -10.97
N GLN A 129 -14.14 -11.37 -11.49
CA GLN A 129 -14.56 -10.20 -10.73
C GLN A 129 -16.01 -10.33 -10.25
N ALA A 130 -16.92 -10.74 -11.12
CA ALA A 130 -18.32 -10.97 -10.75
C ALA A 130 -18.46 -12.09 -9.70
N TRP A 131 -17.65 -13.15 -9.78
CA TRP A 131 -17.61 -14.21 -8.77
C TRP A 131 -17.15 -13.68 -7.41
N TYR A 132 -16.10 -12.84 -7.39
CA TYR A 132 -15.62 -12.19 -6.16
C TYR A 132 -16.69 -11.29 -5.51
N GLU A 133 -17.37 -10.45 -6.29
CA GLU A 133 -18.45 -9.58 -5.80
C GLU A 133 -19.62 -10.39 -5.21
N GLU A 134 -20.00 -11.48 -5.87
CA GLU A 134 -21.06 -12.38 -5.38
C GLU A 134 -20.65 -13.11 -4.09
N LEU A 135 -19.38 -13.50 -3.94
CA LEU A 135 -18.86 -14.10 -2.71
C LEU A 135 -18.90 -13.12 -1.54
N LEU A 136 -18.51 -11.86 -1.75
CA LEU A 136 -18.63 -10.80 -0.72
C LEU A 136 -20.08 -10.64 -0.25
N ARG A 137 -21.04 -10.68 -1.19
CA ARG A 137 -22.48 -10.61 -0.88
C ARG A 137 -22.96 -11.80 -0.03
N LYS A 138 -22.49 -13.01 -0.33
CA LYS A 138 -22.85 -14.25 0.39
C LYS A 138 -22.24 -14.33 1.79
N ILE A 139 -21.01 -13.84 1.95
CA ILE A 139 -20.28 -13.91 3.24
C ILE A 139 -20.74 -12.83 4.21
N ARG A 140 -21.14 -11.65 3.71
CA ARG A 140 -21.52 -10.48 4.52
C ARG A 140 -22.45 -10.79 5.71
N PRO A 141 -23.55 -11.56 5.57
CA PRO A 141 -24.44 -11.86 6.70
C PRO A 141 -23.78 -12.68 7.82
N ASN A 142 -22.70 -13.40 7.51
CA ASN A 142 -21.99 -14.28 8.44
C ASN A 142 -20.73 -13.64 9.02
N ALA A 143 -20.33 -12.45 8.58
CA ALA A 143 -19.02 -11.87 8.91
C ALA A 143 -18.76 -11.73 10.41
N VAL A 144 -19.75 -11.27 11.18
CA VAL A 144 -19.64 -11.15 12.66
C VAL A 144 -19.49 -12.53 13.30
N GLY A 145 -20.36 -13.48 12.97
CA GLY A 145 -20.27 -14.83 13.51
C GLY A 145 -18.97 -15.56 13.16
N LEU A 146 -18.37 -15.25 11.99
CA LEU A 146 -17.08 -15.81 11.59
C LEU A 146 -15.91 -15.29 12.42
N VAL A 147 -15.92 -14.00 12.79
CA VAL A 147 -14.85 -13.42 13.63
C VAL A 147 -15.04 -13.76 15.10
N ASP A 148 -16.29 -13.83 15.58
CA ASP A 148 -16.60 -14.26 16.95
C ASP A 148 -16.16 -15.72 17.20
N ALA A 149 -16.17 -16.56 16.15
CA ALA A 149 -15.69 -17.94 16.22
C ALA A 149 -14.18 -18.07 16.51
N PHE A 150 -13.39 -16.99 16.39
CA PHE A 150 -12.00 -17.00 16.84
C PHE A 150 -11.86 -16.96 18.37
N ASP A 151 -12.95 -16.68 19.09
CA ASP A 151 -13.02 -16.64 20.56
C ASP A 151 -11.95 -15.71 21.19
N VAL A 152 -11.70 -14.59 20.52
CA VAL A 152 -10.77 -13.56 21.03
C VAL A 152 -11.53 -12.61 21.93
N ILE A 153 -11.30 -12.73 23.24
CA ILE A 153 -11.98 -11.90 24.24
C ILE A 153 -11.54 -10.41 24.18
N ASP A 154 -12.47 -9.51 24.55
CA ASP A 154 -12.30 -8.06 24.55
C ASP A 154 -11.02 -7.60 25.29
N GLU A 155 -10.63 -8.28 26.37
CA GLU A 155 -9.43 -7.96 27.17
C GLU A 155 -8.12 -8.14 26.39
N PHE A 156 -8.07 -9.10 25.46
CA PHE A 156 -6.92 -9.28 24.56
C PHE A 156 -7.02 -8.34 23.35
N LEU A 157 -8.22 -8.05 22.85
CA LEU A 157 -8.41 -7.13 21.73
C LEU A 157 -7.98 -5.70 22.09
N GLN A 158 -8.21 -5.28 23.34
CA GLN A 158 -7.92 -3.91 23.83
C GLN A 158 -8.44 -2.82 22.87
N SER A 159 -9.62 -3.05 22.28
CA SER A 159 -10.18 -2.20 21.23
C SER A 159 -11.58 -1.74 21.60
N SER A 160 -11.77 -0.42 21.68
CA SER A 160 -13.11 0.18 21.82
C SER A 160 -13.97 0.02 20.56
N LEU A 161 -13.36 -0.29 19.42
CA LEU A 161 -14.05 -0.49 18.13
C LEU A 161 -14.58 -1.92 17.95
N GLY A 162 -13.87 -2.91 18.49
CA GLY A 162 -14.16 -4.33 18.30
C GLY A 162 -14.95 -4.95 19.46
N ALA A 163 -15.79 -4.17 20.15
CA ALA A 163 -16.50 -4.64 21.33
C ALA A 163 -17.58 -5.67 20.96
N TYR A 164 -17.56 -6.83 21.62
CA TYR A 164 -18.52 -7.92 21.40
C TYR A 164 -19.99 -7.48 21.61
N ASP A 165 -20.24 -6.51 22.51
CA ASP A 165 -21.59 -6.00 22.81
C ASP A 165 -22.14 -5.01 21.76
N GLY A 166 -21.34 -4.64 20.75
CA GLY A 166 -21.72 -3.72 19.69
C GLY A 166 -21.86 -2.24 20.11
N ARG A 167 -21.56 -1.89 21.37
CA ARG A 167 -21.70 -0.51 21.91
C ARG A 167 -20.47 0.36 21.62
N VAL A 168 -20.12 0.43 20.34
CA VAL A 168 -18.87 1.04 19.86
C VAL A 168 -18.81 2.53 20.21
N TYR A 169 -19.90 3.28 20.03
CA TYR A 169 -19.90 4.73 20.23
C TYR A 169 -19.81 5.11 21.71
N GLU A 170 -20.51 4.38 22.57
CA GLU A 170 -20.46 4.56 24.01
C GLU A 170 -19.05 4.28 24.54
N ARG A 171 -18.41 3.18 24.14
CA ARG A 171 -17.04 2.86 24.56
C ARG A 171 -16.02 3.86 24.01
N LEU A 172 -16.17 4.32 22.77
CA LEU A 172 -15.32 5.37 22.22
C LEU A 172 -15.42 6.66 23.05
N MET A 173 -16.63 7.03 23.48
CA MET A 173 -16.84 8.19 24.35
C MET A 173 -16.23 7.97 25.73
N GLU A 174 -16.44 6.81 26.35
CA GLU A 174 -15.86 6.45 27.64
C GLU A 174 -14.32 6.51 27.60
N GLU A 175 -13.68 5.94 26.57
CA GLU A 175 -12.23 6.03 26.37
C GLU A 175 -11.77 7.47 26.14
N ALA A 176 -12.48 8.24 25.32
CA ALA A 176 -12.15 9.65 25.09
C ALA A 176 -12.20 10.47 26.39
N LEU A 177 -13.17 10.21 27.27
CA LEU A 177 -13.33 10.89 28.55
C LEU A 177 -12.23 10.57 29.58
N LYS A 178 -11.47 9.48 29.39
CA LYS A 178 -10.29 9.19 30.24
C LYS A 178 -9.15 10.18 30.00
N SER A 179 -9.12 10.85 28.85
CA SER A 179 -8.11 11.85 28.55
C SER A 179 -8.18 13.04 29.52
N PRO A 180 -7.06 13.47 30.14
CA PRO A 180 -7.04 14.65 30.99
C PRO A 180 -7.54 15.93 30.31
N LEU A 181 -7.43 16.00 28.98
CA LEU A 181 -7.88 17.15 28.17
C LEU A 181 -9.41 17.27 28.11
N ASN A 182 -10.13 16.17 28.35
CA ASN A 182 -11.59 16.09 28.28
C ASN A 182 -12.26 16.15 29.66
N LYS A 183 -11.50 16.48 30.72
CA LYS A 183 -12.04 16.69 32.08
C LYS A 183 -13.00 17.87 32.16
N GLU A 184 -12.82 18.85 31.27
CA GLU A 184 -13.72 19.99 31.11
C GLU A 184 -14.30 19.95 29.69
N PRO A 185 -15.60 20.24 29.49
CA PRO A 185 -16.23 20.18 28.17
C PRO A 185 -15.63 21.20 27.18
N VAL A 186 -15.00 22.26 27.68
CA VAL A 186 -14.24 23.23 26.89
C VAL A 186 -12.97 23.55 27.64
N ASN A 187 -11.81 23.27 27.03
CA ASN A 187 -10.52 23.54 27.65
C ASN A 187 -10.33 25.04 27.90
N ARG A 188 -9.80 25.42 29.07
CA ARG A 188 -9.47 26.82 29.40
C ARG A 188 -8.70 27.58 28.29
N SER A 189 -7.84 26.89 27.55
CA SER A 189 -7.09 27.47 26.42
C SER A 189 -8.00 27.95 25.28
N PHE A 190 -9.15 27.29 25.05
CA PHE A 190 -10.15 27.75 24.08
C PHE A 190 -10.77 29.09 24.49
N HIS A 191 -11.01 29.29 25.79
CA HIS A 191 -11.53 30.55 26.31
C HIS A 191 -10.52 31.70 26.17
N ILE A 192 -9.22 31.40 26.22
CA ILE A 192 -8.14 32.39 26.17
C ILE A 192 -7.68 32.67 24.73
N LEU A 193 -7.56 31.66 23.89
CA LEU A 193 -6.97 31.75 22.54
C LEU A 193 -8.00 31.51 21.41
N GLY A 194 -8.91 30.54 21.60
CA GLY A 194 -9.87 30.12 20.57
C GLY A 194 -10.95 31.17 20.26
N ARG A 195 -11.37 31.94 21.28
CA ARG A 195 -12.32 33.06 21.12
C ARG A 195 -11.86 34.12 20.12
N SER A 196 -10.55 34.36 20.00
CA SER A 196 -9.99 35.38 19.11
C SER A 196 -9.76 34.89 17.67
N TRP A 197 -9.68 33.57 17.46
CA TRP A 197 -9.39 32.97 16.15
C TRP A 197 -10.67 32.64 15.35
N LEU A 198 -11.74 32.21 16.02
CA LEU A 198 -13.01 31.85 15.36
C LEU A 198 -13.77 33.03 14.74
N THR A 199 -13.58 34.24 15.27
CA THR A 199 -14.13 35.49 14.72
C THR A 199 -13.62 35.83 13.31
N LEU A 200 -12.55 35.17 12.83
CA LEU A 200 -12.04 35.34 11.46
C LEU A 200 -12.71 34.44 10.42
N VAL A 201 -13.46 33.40 10.84
CA VAL A 201 -13.93 32.33 9.93
C VAL A 201 -15.45 32.18 9.90
N ALA A 202 -16.16 32.65 10.93
CA ALA A 202 -17.63 32.71 10.95
C ALA A 202 -18.12 33.88 11.83
N GLU A 203 -19.11 34.63 11.35
CA GLU A 203 -19.91 35.54 12.18
C GLU A 203 -20.93 34.70 12.95
N PHE A 204 -20.67 34.44 14.23
CA PHE A 204 -21.68 34.00 15.17
C PHE A 204 -22.19 35.25 15.89
N ASP A 205 -23.49 35.56 15.79
CA ASP A 205 -24.10 36.57 16.66
C ASP A 205 -24.41 35.90 18.01
N TYR A 206 -23.53 36.12 18.97
CA TYR A 206 -23.48 35.33 20.22
C TYR A 206 -24.56 35.71 21.25
N TRP A 207 -25.52 36.58 20.91
CA TRP A 207 -26.51 37.09 21.86
C TRP A 207 -27.86 36.37 21.87
N ASP A 208 -28.24 35.66 20.80
CA ASP A 208 -29.56 35.02 20.69
C ASP A 208 -29.52 33.53 20.26
N GLY A 209 -28.34 32.99 19.92
CA GLY A 209 -28.18 31.60 19.49
C GLY A 209 -28.62 31.33 18.06
N THR A 210 -28.84 32.37 17.25
CA THR A 210 -29.26 32.24 15.86
C THR A 210 -28.06 31.85 14.98
N TYR A 211 -28.08 30.65 14.41
CA TYR A 211 -27.05 30.17 13.47
C TYR A 211 -27.19 30.88 12.11
N VAL A 212 -26.27 31.79 11.81
CA VAL A 212 -26.15 32.38 10.47
C VAL A 212 -25.25 31.47 9.63
N LYS A 213 -25.88 30.65 8.79
CA LYS A 213 -25.19 29.77 7.85
C LYS A 213 -24.29 30.59 6.93
N SER A 214 -22.99 30.26 6.88
CA SER A 214 -22.05 30.86 5.94
C SER A 214 -22.59 30.76 4.50
N LYS A 215 -22.48 31.86 3.73
CA LYS A 215 -22.90 31.91 2.32
C LYS A 215 -22.16 30.89 1.44
N ASN A 216 -21.04 30.33 1.91
CA ASN A 216 -20.29 29.28 1.24
C ASN A 216 -19.90 28.18 2.24
N GLU A 217 -20.74 27.13 2.36
CA GLU A 217 -20.42 25.91 3.13
C GLU A 217 -19.07 25.28 2.73
N LYS A 218 -18.61 25.56 1.51
CA LYS A 218 -17.37 25.03 0.96
C LYS A 218 -16.09 25.67 1.56
N LEU A 219 -16.19 26.77 2.31
CA LEU A 219 -15.04 27.41 2.95
C LEU A 219 -14.46 26.57 4.10
N ALA A 220 -15.29 25.81 4.81
CA ALA A 220 -14.84 24.89 5.87
C ALA A 220 -13.94 23.75 5.33
N TYR A 221 -14.02 23.44 4.02
CA TYR A 221 -13.13 22.48 3.38
C TYR A 221 -11.72 23.03 3.15
N GLY A 222 -11.51 24.36 3.19
CA GLY A 222 -10.21 24.98 2.93
C GLY A 222 -9.13 24.52 3.92
N THR A 223 -9.50 24.33 5.19
CA THR A 223 -8.58 23.86 6.24
C THR A 223 -8.24 22.37 6.07
N MET A 224 -9.23 21.51 5.81
CA MET A 224 -8.96 20.08 5.54
C MET A 224 -8.12 19.87 4.27
N VAL A 225 -8.40 20.65 3.21
CA VAL A 225 -7.60 20.62 1.98
C VAL A 225 -6.16 21.06 2.28
N PHE A 226 -5.96 22.10 3.08
CA PHE A 226 -4.62 22.53 3.49
C PHE A 226 -3.82 21.40 4.16
N VAL A 227 -4.42 20.72 5.15
CA VAL A 227 -3.72 19.62 5.84
C VAL A 227 -3.39 18.50 4.87
N ARG A 228 -4.31 18.12 3.98
CA ARG A 228 -4.04 17.10 2.93
C ARG A 228 -2.86 17.48 2.04
N VAL A 229 -2.71 18.75 1.70
CA VAL A 229 -1.58 19.26 0.90
C VAL A 229 -0.26 19.14 1.66
N MET A 230 -0.25 19.43 2.97
CA MET A 230 0.95 19.31 3.82
C MET A 230 1.41 17.86 4.00
N ILE A 231 0.46 16.93 4.18
CA ILE A 231 0.76 15.50 4.37
C ILE A 231 1.70 14.96 3.28
N LEU A 232 1.57 15.38 2.02
CA LEU A 232 2.46 14.92 0.94
C LEU A 232 3.94 15.21 1.23
N THR A 233 4.22 16.40 1.75
CA THR A 233 5.59 16.83 2.08
C THR A 233 6.07 16.12 3.34
N ASP A 234 5.19 15.93 4.32
CA ASP A 234 5.50 15.22 5.56
C ASP A 234 5.85 13.75 5.29
N VAL A 235 5.02 13.04 4.52
CA VAL A 235 5.31 11.63 4.18
C VAL A 235 6.54 11.50 3.27
N ALA A 236 6.82 12.48 2.40
CA ALA A 236 8.06 12.50 1.62
C ALA A 236 9.30 12.57 2.52
N TYR A 237 9.24 13.38 3.58
CA TYR A 237 10.29 13.52 4.58
C TYR A 237 10.45 12.25 5.43
N GLU A 238 9.35 11.62 5.85
CA GLU A 238 9.42 10.36 6.60
C GLU A 238 9.99 9.19 5.77
N ILE A 239 9.66 9.11 4.47
CA ILE A 239 10.34 8.18 3.56
C ILE A 239 11.85 8.49 3.49
N ALA A 240 12.24 9.76 3.39
CA ALA A 240 13.64 10.16 3.35
C ALA A 240 14.40 9.71 4.62
N ARG A 241 13.79 9.87 5.80
CA ARG A 241 14.35 9.38 7.07
C ARG A 241 14.52 7.86 7.07
N ALA A 242 13.47 7.12 6.72
CA ALA A 242 13.51 5.67 6.68
C ALA A 242 14.54 5.14 5.66
N ALA A 243 14.58 5.73 4.47
CA ALA A 243 15.55 5.40 3.43
C ALA A 243 16.99 5.71 3.87
N THR A 244 17.22 6.82 4.56
CA THR A 244 18.54 7.19 5.10
C THR A 244 19.05 6.13 6.07
N ILE A 245 18.21 5.70 7.01
CA ILE A 245 18.54 4.64 7.97
C ILE A 245 18.89 3.35 7.23
N ALA A 246 18.01 2.91 6.35
CA ALA A 246 18.14 1.61 5.70
C ALA A 246 19.31 1.55 4.70
N VAL A 247 19.57 2.64 3.97
CA VAL A 247 20.69 2.72 3.00
C VAL A 247 22.04 2.78 3.71
N ARG A 248 22.20 3.62 4.74
CA ARG A 248 23.44 3.68 5.54
C ARG A 248 23.71 2.31 6.18
N TYR A 249 22.69 1.70 6.79
CA TYR A 249 22.82 0.36 7.37
C TYR A 249 23.19 -0.70 6.34
N ALA A 250 22.55 -0.68 5.16
CA ALA A 250 22.80 -1.67 4.10
C ALA A 250 24.21 -1.56 3.49
N ALA A 251 24.86 -0.40 3.61
CA ALA A 251 26.27 -0.19 3.24
C ALA A 251 27.26 -0.76 4.26
N VAL A 252 26.88 -0.82 5.54
CA VAL A 252 27.74 -1.35 6.63
C VAL A 252 27.51 -2.84 6.87
N ARG A 253 26.28 -3.32 6.72
CA ARG A 253 25.91 -4.71 7.01
C ARG A 253 26.44 -5.65 5.92
N HIS A 254 27.24 -6.64 6.31
CA HIS A 254 27.64 -7.76 5.47
C HIS A 254 26.85 -9.00 5.90
N GLN A 255 26.25 -9.72 4.95
CA GLN A 255 25.51 -10.96 5.24
C GLN A 255 25.44 -11.84 3.98
N SER A 256 25.63 -13.14 4.17
CA SER A 256 25.50 -14.20 3.15
C SER A 256 26.60 -14.18 2.08
N GLN A 257 26.82 -15.31 1.41
CA GLN A 257 27.88 -15.47 0.41
C GLN A 257 27.27 -15.83 -0.96
N PRO A 258 27.17 -14.88 -1.91
CA PRO A 258 26.65 -15.18 -3.25
C PRO A 258 27.66 -15.97 -4.09
N LYS A 259 28.96 -15.81 -3.83
CA LYS A 259 30.06 -16.54 -4.47
C LYS A 259 30.76 -17.39 -3.41
N PRO A 260 30.81 -18.73 -3.55
CA PRO A 260 31.50 -19.59 -2.58
C PRO A 260 32.97 -19.17 -2.41
N GLY A 261 33.44 -19.09 -1.16
CA GLY A 261 34.83 -18.76 -0.83
C GLY A 261 35.19 -17.27 -0.94
N GLN A 262 34.23 -16.38 -1.22
CA GLN A 262 34.43 -14.93 -1.14
C GLN A 262 33.90 -14.37 0.19
N PRO A 263 34.46 -13.24 0.70
CA PRO A 263 33.91 -12.58 1.86
C PRO A 263 32.46 -12.16 1.62
N GLU A 264 31.67 -12.10 2.70
CA GLU A 264 30.29 -11.64 2.64
C GLU A 264 30.27 -10.19 2.13
N PRO A 265 29.55 -9.87 1.05
CA PRO A 265 29.46 -8.51 0.54
C PRO A 265 28.48 -7.68 1.38
N ALA A 266 28.62 -6.36 1.32
CA ALA A 266 27.64 -5.46 1.92
C ALA A 266 26.26 -5.75 1.31
N ILE A 267 25.20 -5.82 2.12
CA ILE A 267 23.89 -6.31 1.67
C ILE A 267 23.27 -5.41 0.58
N ILE A 268 23.67 -4.14 0.50
CA ILE A 268 23.26 -3.26 -0.60
C ILE A 268 23.74 -3.78 -1.97
N ASN A 269 24.71 -4.72 -2.05
CA ASN A 269 25.16 -5.34 -3.32
C ASN A 269 24.12 -6.30 -3.91
N TYR A 270 23.15 -6.76 -3.14
CA TYR A 270 22.07 -7.60 -3.65
C TYR A 270 21.05 -6.77 -4.41
N VAL A 271 20.65 -7.21 -5.61
CA VAL A 271 19.67 -6.49 -6.44
C VAL A 271 18.31 -6.41 -5.75
N THR A 272 17.93 -7.44 -4.98
CA THR A 272 16.73 -7.40 -4.13
C THR A 272 16.78 -6.31 -3.06
N GLN A 273 17.94 -6.01 -2.49
CA GLN A 273 18.11 -4.93 -1.52
C GLN A 273 18.03 -3.56 -2.23
N GLN A 274 18.64 -3.44 -3.41
CA GLN A 274 18.57 -2.22 -4.24
C GLN A 274 17.14 -1.92 -4.67
N HIS A 275 16.39 -2.94 -5.11
CA HIS A 275 14.98 -2.84 -5.49
C HIS A 275 14.13 -2.23 -4.37
N LYS A 276 14.32 -2.67 -3.12
CA LYS A 276 13.61 -2.15 -1.93
C LYS A 276 14.00 -0.71 -1.60
N LEU A 277 15.29 -0.40 -1.61
CA LEU A 277 15.79 0.88 -1.08
C LEU A 277 15.75 2.02 -2.12
N PHE A 278 16.08 1.75 -3.38
CA PHE A 278 16.20 2.82 -4.37
C PHE A 278 14.84 3.32 -4.84
N ILE A 279 13.83 2.45 -4.82
CA ILE A 279 12.46 2.90 -5.05
C ILE A 279 12.00 3.85 -3.94
N ALA A 280 12.37 3.62 -2.67
CA ALA A 280 12.05 4.54 -1.58
C ALA A 280 12.71 5.92 -1.76
N ILE A 281 13.98 5.98 -2.16
CA ILE A 281 14.67 7.25 -2.47
C ILE A 281 13.96 8.00 -3.60
N ALA A 282 13.63 7.31 -4.69
CA ALA A 282 12.95 7.89 -5.84
C ALA A 282 11.54 8.39 -5.48
N THR A 283 10.78 7.60 -4.70
CA THR A 283 9.44 7.98 -4.21
C THR A 283 9.49 9.24 -3.34
N SER A 284 10.45 9.34 -2.41
CA SER A 284 10.61 10.55 -1.58
C SER A 284 10.82 11.81 -2.44
N HIS A 285 11.68 11.73 -3.47
CA HIS A 285 11.91 12.85 -4.38
C HIS A 285 10.67 13.20 -5.20
N ALA A 286 9.99 12.20 -5.75
CA ALA A 286 8.75 12.41 -6.51
C ALA A 286 7.66 13.06 -5.65
N PHE A 287 7.49 12.61 -4.40
CA PHE A 287 6.49 13.16 -3.49
C PHE A 287 6.83 14.58 -3.06
N ARG A 288 8.12 14.88 -2.80
CA ARG A 288 8.55 16.25 -2.48
C ARG A 288 8.23 17.23 -3.62
N VAL A 289 8.56 16.87 -4.86
CA VAL A 289 8.27 17.71 -6.03
C VAL A 289 6.76 17.89 -6.22
N THR A 290 6.00 16.80 -6.09
CA THR A 290 4.53 16.82 -6.23
C THR A 290 3.86 17.63 -5.11
N GLY A 291 4.34 17.51 -3.87
CA GLY A 291 3.88 18.27 -2.72
C GLY A 291 4.11 19.77 -2.88
N MET A 292 5.29 20.18 -3.36
CA MET A 292 5.58 21.59 -3.68
C MET A 292 4.66 22.12 -4.79
N TRP A 293 4.44 21.34 -5.85
CA TRP A 293 3.51 21.72 -6.92
C TRP A 293 2.07 21.88 -6.41
N LEU A 294 1.60 20.94 -5.58
CA LEU A 294 0.26 20.99 -5.01
C LEU A 294 0.11 22.17 -4.03
N PHE A 295 1.13 22.46 -3.23
CA PHE A 295 1.16 23.63 -2.34
C PHE A 295 1.06 24.94 -3.11
N ASN A 296 1.84 25.09 -4.19
CA ASN A 296 1.76 26.28 -5.04
C ASN A 296 0.38 26.42 -5.69
N THR A 297 -0.22 25.31 -6.11
CA THR A 297 -1.58 25.27 -6.65
C THR A 297 -2.62 25.71 -5.60
N TYR A 298 -2.48 25.23 -4.35
CA TYR A 298 -3.32 25.64 -3.22
C TYR A 298 -3.14 27.13 -2.88
N ALA A 299 -1.91 27.63 -2.84
CA ALA A 299 -1.62 29.04 -2.56
C ALA A 299 -2.21 29.96 -3.64
N GLN A 300 -2.11 29.57 -4.91
CA GLN A 300 -2.75 30.28 -6.02
C GLN A 300 -4.27 30.29 -5.89
N PHE A 301 -4.86 29.15 -5.52
CA PHE A 301 -6.30 29.06 -5.26
C PHE A 301 -6.76 30.00 -4.14
N LEU A 302 -6.02 30.09 -3.03
CA LEU A 302 -6.34 31.04 -1.96
C LEU A 302 -6.32 32.49 -2.45
N ALA A 303 -5.35 32.85 -3.30
CA ALA A 303 -5.27 34.18 -3.89
C ALA A 303 -6.45 34.48 -4.84
N ASP A 304 -6.92 33.47 -5.59
CA ASP A 304 -8.06 33.60 -6.50
C ASP A 304 -9.41 33.58 -5.76
N MET A 305 -9.50 32.85 -4.65
CA MET A 305 -10.63 32.88 -3.73
C MET A 305 -10.83 34.27 -3.13
N GLY A 306 -9.75 34.97 -2.77
CA GLY A 306 -9.80 36.37 -2.34
C GLY A 306 -10.38 37.33 -3.39
N LYS A 307 -10.43 36.91 -4.66
CA LYS A 307 -11.03 37.64 -5.80
C LYS A 307 -12.41 37.11 -6.18
N GLY A 308 -12.99 36.18 -5.42
CA GLY A 308 -14.31 35.58 -5.68
C GLY A 308 -14.34 34.48 -6.76
N LYS A 309 -13.19 33.97 -7.22
CA LYS A 309 -13.12 32.90 -8.22
C LYS A 309 -13.08 31.52 -7.55
N LEU A 310 -14.14 30.74 -7.70
CA LEU A 310 -14.30 29.44 -7.01
C LEU A 310 -14.31 28.22 -7.95
N ASP A 311 -14.18 28.43 -9.26
CA ASP A 311 -14.34 27.38 -10.28
C ASP A 311 -13.31 26.24 -10.17
N GLN A 312 -12.13 26.53 -9.62
CA GLN A 312 -11.03 25.56 -9.46
C GLN A 312 -11.15 24.70 -8.20
N LEU A 313 -12.04 25.04 -7.26
CA LEU A 313 -12.16 24.33 -5.98
C LEU A 313 -12.46 22.82 -6.13
N PRO A 314 -13.36 22.38 -7.03
CA PRO A 314 -13.61 20.95 -7.20
C PRO A 314 -12.38 20.16 -7.68
N GLU A 315 -11.57 20.74 -8.57
CA GLU A 315 -10.35 20.11 -9.06
C GLU A 315 -9.27 20.07 -7.98
N LEU A 316 -9.04 21.17 -7.27
CA LEU A 316 -8.09 21.23 -6.16
C LEU A 316 -8.45 20.22 -5.07
N HIS A 317 -9.72 20.12 -4.71
CA HIS A 317 -10.19 19.14 -3.73
C HIS A 317 -9.92 17.70 -4.20
N ALA A 318 -10.27 17.37 -5.45
CA ALA A 318 -10.04 16.03 -6.00
C ALA A 318 -8.54 15.68 -6.05
N LEU A 319 -7.68 16.63 -6.43
CA LEU A 319 -6.22 16.46 -6.41
C LEU A 319 -5.70 16.21 -5.00
N ALA A 320 -6.13 17.01 -4.02
CA ALA A 320 -5.74 16.83 -2.63
C ALA A 320 -6.20 15.47 -2.08
N CYS A 321 -7.40 15.02 -2.41
CA CYS A 321 -7.90 13.70 -2.01
C CYS A 321 -7.05 12.57 -2.62
N CYS A 322 -6.87 12.59 -3.94
CA CYS A 322 -6.14 11.56 -4.67
C CYS A 322 -4.68 11.47 -4.22
N LEU A 323 -3.99 12.60 -4.19
CA LEU A 323 -2.56 12.63 -3.89
C LEU A 323 -2.30 12.29 -2.43
N LYS A 324 -3.12 12.78 -1.49
CA LYS A 324 -3.00 12.38 -0.08
C LYS A 324 -3.18 10.88 0.06
N ALA A 325 -4.24 10.30 -0.51
CA ALA A 325 -4.53 8.88 -0.39
C ALA A 325 -3.38 8.01 -0.94
N VAL A 326 -2.96 8.27 -2.19
CA VAL A 326 -1.90 7.48 -2.84
C VAL A 326 -0.56 7.68 -2.15
N CYS A 327 -0.17 8.92 -1.85
CA CYS A 327 1.12 9.20 -1.20
C CYS A 327 1.20 8.57 0.19
N SER A 328 0.14 8.62 1.00
CA SER A 328 0.11 7.98 2.31
C SER A 328 0.25 6.44 2.23
N LYS A 329 -0.47 5.80 1.29
CA LYS A 329 -0.42 4.34 1.11
C LYS A 329 0.96 3.89 0.63
N ASP A 330 1.51 4.57 -0.37
CA ASP A 330 2.82 4.24 -0.92
C ASP A 330 3.94 4.55 0.08
N ALA A 331 3.85 5.65 0.83
CA ALA A 331 4.82 5.98 1.87
C ALA A 331 4.85 4.90 2.96
N THR A 332 3.68 4.42 3.39
CA THR A 332 3.58 3.32 4.35
C THR A 332 4.31 2.08 3.86
N ALA A 333 4.06 1.67 2.60
CA ALA A 333 4.72 0.52 2.01
C ALA A 333 6.25 0.69 1.91
N ARG A 334 6.72 1.88 1.51
CA ARG A 334 8.16 2.17 1.37
C ARG A 334 8.90 2.22 2.71
N VAL A 335 8.30 2.81 3.74
CA VAL A 335 8.87 2.86 5.09
C VAL A 335 8.96 1.45 5.68
N ASP A 336 7.92 0.64 5.52
CA ASP A 336 7.92 -0.73 6.02
C ASP A 336 8.90 -1.62 5.25
N GLU A 337 9.06 -1.43 3.93
CA GLU A 337 10.15 -2.06 3.16
C GLU A 337 11.54 -1.66 3.66
N CYS A 338 11.77 -0.39 4.00
CA CYS A 338 13.03 0.06 4.61
C CYS A 338 13.28 -0.64 5.95
N ARG A 339 12.23 -0.81 6.77
CA ARG A 339 12.28 -1.57 8.02
C ARG A 339 12.66 -3.03 7.78
N HIS A 340 11.98 -3.71 6.85
CA HIS A 340 12.29 -5.09 6.47
C HIS A 340 13.69 -5.25 5.89
N ALA A 341 14.17 -4.27 5.11
CA ALA A 341 15.50 -4.26 4.53
C ALA A 341 16.63 -4.23 5.58
N CYS A 342 16.33 -3.80 6.81
CA CYS A 342 17.27 -3.83 7.94
C CYS A 342 17.26 -5.16 8.71
N GLY A 343 16.44 -6.14 8.30
CA GLY A 343 16.32 -7.45 8.96
C GLY A 343 15.85 -7.32 10.42
N GLY A 344 16.32 -8.20 11.30
CA GLY A 344 15.94 -8.20 12.71
C GLY A 344 16.27 -6.90 13.45
N HIS A 345 17.33 -6.19 13.07
CA HIS A 345 17.66 -4.90 13.69
C HIS A 345 16.67 -3.79 13.33
N GLY A 346 15.99 -3.87 12.18
CA GLY A 346 14.92 -2.94 11.82
C GLY A 346 13.67 -3.05 12.71
N TYR A 347 13.51 -4.15 13.44
CA TYR A 347 12.44 -4.30 14.43
C TYR A 347 12.73 -3.54 15.74
N MET A 348 14.00 -3.32 16.07
CA MET A 348 14.40 -2.72 17.34
C MET A 348 14.00 -1.24 17.41
N GLN A 349 13.64 -0.76 18.60
CA GLN A 349 13.36 0.67 18.83
C GLN A 349 14.56 1.56 18.52
N SER A 350 15.79 1.07 18.72
CA SER A 350 17.03 1.77 18.39
C SER A 350 17.24 2.02 16.89
N SER A 351 16.45 1.36 16.01
CA SER A 351 16.43 1.68 14.58
C SER A 351 15.56 2.89 14.25
N ASN A 352 14.62 3.26 15.14
CA ASN A 352 13.57 4.27 14.93
C ASN A 352 12.57 3.99 13.79
N LEU A 353 12.78 2.96 12.97
CA LEU A 353 11.91 2.60 11.85
C LEU A 353 10.49 2.22 12.29
N PRO A 354 10.24 1.52 13.42
CA PRO A 354 8.88 1.28 13.90
C PRO A 354 8.10 2.57 14.23
N ILE A 355 8.78 3.57 14.79
CA ILE A 355 8.15 4.85 15.15
C ILE A 355 7.80 5.63 13.88
N ILE A 356 8.74 5.72 12.93
CA ILE A 356 8.49 6.34 11.61
C ILE A 356 7.32 5.64 10.90
N ASN A 357 7.28 4.31 10.93
CA ASN A 357 6.19 3.55 10.34
C ASN A 357 4.83 3.90 10.97
N ASN A 358 4.75 4.01 12.30
CA ASN A 358 3.52 4.38 13.00
C ASN A 358 3.02 5.78 12.64
N ILE A 359 3.93 6.74 12.41
CA ILE A 359 3.59 8.09 11.97
C ILE A 359 2.98 8.06 10.57
N VAL A 360 3.63 7.35 9.65
CA VAL A 360 3.22 7.31 8.24
C VAL A 360 1.93 6.51 8.05
N THR A 361 1.77 5.38 8.73
CA THR A 361 0.55 4.55 8.64
C THR A 361 -0.69 5.32 9.09
N ALA A 362 -0.58 6.16 10.14
CA ALA A 362 -1.68 6.99 10.60
C ALA A 362 -2.22 7.94 9.51
N THR A 363 -1.34 8.40 8.60
CA THR A 363 -1.71 9.31 7.50
C THR A 363 -2.66 8.68 6.48
N VAL A 364 -2.75 7.35 6.43
CA VAL A 364 -3.72 6.64 5.57
C VAL A 364 -5.16 6.83 6.08
N THR A 365 -5.33 7.16 7.36
CA THR A 365 -6.62 7.23 8.05
C THR A 365 -7.08 8.66 8.33
N TYR A 366 -6.25 9.47 9.00
CA TYR A 366 -6.67 10.82 9.39
C TYR A 366 -6.82 11.74 8.17
N GLU A 367 -7.61 12.82 8.29
CA GLU A 367 -7.91 13.75 7.18
C GLU A 367 -8.54 13.08 5.94
N GLY A 368 -9.14 11.90 6.14
CA GLY A 368 -9.89 11.11 5.17
C GLY A 368 -9.26 9.73 4.94
N GLU A 369 -10.04 8.67 5.18
CA GLU A 369 -9.61 7.29 4.94
C GLU A 369 -9.34 7.04 3.43
N PHE A 370 -8.33 6.23 3.14
CA PHE A 370 -7.85 5.95 1.78
C PHE A 370 -8.98 5.67 0.77
N THR A 371 -9.82 4.68 1.05
CA THR A 371 -10.90 4.25 0.15
C THR A 371 -11.92 5.37 -0.03
N VAL A 372 -12.30 6.06 1.05
CA VAL A 372 -13.22 7.21 0.99
C VAL A 372 -12.66 8.33 0.11
N LEU A 373 -11.37 8.68 0.23
CA LEU A 373 -10.73 9.70 -0.60
C LEU A 373 -10.57 9.26 -2.06
N MET A 374 -10.29 7.98 -2.30
CA MET A 374 -10.29 7.40 -3.66
C MET A 374 -11.69 7.47 -4.29
N LEU A 375 -12.76 7.23 -3.53
CA LEU A 375 -14.14 7.38 -3.99
C LEU A 375 -14.51 8.85 -4.26
N GLN A 376 -14.02 9.80 -3.46
CA GLN A 376 -14.19 11.24 -3.74
C GLN A 376 -13.51 11.61 -5.06
N THR A 377 -12.32 11.08 -5.31
CA THR A 377 -11.59 11.25 -6.58
C THR A 377 -12.36 10.61 -7.74
N ALA A 378 -12.87 9.38 -7.55
CA ALA A 378 -13.65 8.68 -8.57
C ALA A 378 -14.90 9.46 -8.99
N ARG A 379 -15.61 10.10 -8.05
CA ARG A 379 -16.77 10.97 -8.36
C ARG A 379 -16.38 12.13 -9.27
N PHE A 380 -15.23 12.76 -9.00
CA PHE A 380 -14.70 13.81 -9.86
C PHE A 380 -14.37 13.27 -11.26
N LEU A 381 -13.70 12.12 -11.35
CA LEU A 381 -13.32 11.50 -12.63
C LEU A 381 -14.52 11.07 -13.47
N VAL A 382 -15.56 10.48 -12.86
CA VAL A 382 -16.81 10.11 -13.56
C VAL A 382 -17.50 11.36 -14.11
N LYS A 383 -17.52 12.46 -13.35
CA LYS A 383 -18.04 13.74 -13.83
C LYS A 383 -17.21 14.30 -14.98
N ALA A 384 -15.88 14.26 -14.89
CA ALA A 384 -14.97 14.69 -15.94
C ALA A 384 -15.15 13.87 -17.22
N TRP A 385 -15.28 12.54 -17.10
CA TRP A 385 -15.57 11.64 -18.22
C TRP A 385 -16.87 12.01 -18.93
N LYS A 386 -17.97 12.19 -18.20
CA LYS A 386 -19.26 12.61 -18.78
C LYS A 386 -19.15 13.94 -19.53
N GLN A 387 -18.34 14.87 -19.03
CA GLN A 387 -18.09 16.15 -19.69
C GLN A 387 -17.21 16.00 -20.94
N ALA A 388 -16.18 15.16 -20.88
CA ALA A 388 -15.31 14.84 -22.01
C ALA A 388 -16.10 14.17 -23.15
N SER A 389 -17.00 13.23 -22.84
CA SER A 389 -17.84 12.52 -23.82
C SER A 389 -18.80 13.44 -24.59
N ILE A 390 -19.15 14.61 -24.05
CA ILE A 390 -19.96 15.63 -24.73
C ILE A 390 -19.12 16.79 -25.30
N GLY A 391 -17.79 16.64 -25.35
CA GLY A 391 -16.88 17.60 -25.98
C GLY A 391 -16.61 18.89 -25.18
N LYS A 392 -16.83 18.90 -23.86
CA LYS A 392 -16.50 20.07 -23.04
C LYS A 392 -14.99 20.23 -22.86
N VAL A 393 -14.55 21.49 -22.72
CA VAL A 393 -13.16 21.83 -22.37
C VAL A 393 -12.85 21.30 -20.98
N MET A 394 -11.78 20.50 -20.89
CA MET A 394 -11.33 19.86 -19.66
C MET A 394 -10.30 20.73 -18.94
N THR A 395 -10.25 20.60 -17.62
CA THR A 395 -9.17 21.21 -16.84
C THR A 395 -7.84 20.50 -17.11
N PRO A 396 -6.68 21.16 -16.90
CA PRO A 396 -5.38 20.62 -17.32
C PRO A 396 -5.06 19.22 -16.81
N THR A 397 -5.48 18.89 -15.57
CA THR A 397 -5.14 17.61 -14.94
C THR A 397 -5.88 16.41 -15.53
N VAL A 398 -7.05 16.64 -16.13
CA VAL A 398 -7.89 15.61 -16.80
C VAL A 398 -8.01 15.84 -18.30
N ALA A 399 -7.21 16.74 -18.87
CA ALA A 399 -7.20 17.01 -20.31
C ALA A 399 -6.82 15.78 -21.15
N TYR A 400 -6.15 14.79 -20.57
CA TYR A 400 -5.85 13.53 -21.25
C TYR A 400 -7.11 12.69 -21.53
N LEU A 401 -8.27 13.00 -20.94
CA LEU A 401 -9.52 12.27 -21.18
C LEU A 401 -10.07 12.45 -22.60
N VAL A 402 -9.68 13.52 -23.29
CA VAL A 402 -10.08 13.79 -24.67
C VAL A 402 -9.02 13.39 -25.70
N ASP A 403 -7.80 13.05 -25.25
CA ASP A 403 -6.71 12.60 -26.12
C ASP A 403 -6.77 11.08 -26.29
N SER A 404 -7.36 10.64 -27.40
CA SER A 404 -7.51 9.22 -27.76
C SER A 404 -6.40 8.70 -28.67
N SER A 405 -5.29 9.43 -28.83
CA SER A 405 -4.24 9.04 -29.76
C SER A 405 -3.54 7.76 -29.31
N ASN A 406 -3.92 6.63 -29.92
CA ASN A 406 -3.28 5.33 -29.71
C ASN A 406 -1.93 5.29 -30.43
N GLN A 407 -0.92 5.90 -29.82
CA GLN A 407 0.45 5.88 -30.32
C GLN A 407 1.17 4.61 -29.86
N LYS A 408 2.16 4.17 -30.65
CA LYS A 408 3.00 3.02 -30.32
C LYS A 408 3.77 3.29 -29.02
N TRP A 409 3.85 2.28 -28.14
CA TRP A 409 4.61 2.32 -26.90
C TRP A 409 6.07 2.70 -27.13
N GLN A 410 6.62 3.50 -26.23
CA GLN A 410 8.02 3.90 -26.24
C GLN A 410 8.61 3.72 -24.84
N ASN A 411 9.75 3.02 -24.76
CA ASN A 411 10.49 2.79 -23.51
C ASN A 411 11.31 4.04 -23.08
N ASN A 412 10.70 5.23 -23.10
CA ASN A 412 11.25 6.52 -22.63
C ASN A 412 10.25 7.19 -21.65
N PRO A 413 10.66 8.20 -20.87
CA PRO A 413 9.79 8.84 -19.88
C PRO A 413 8.45 9.34 -20.46
N GLU A 414 8.48 9.97 -21.63
CA GLU A 414 7.30 10.52 -22.30
C GLU A 414 6.31 9.41 -22.71
N GLY A 415 6.83 8.30 -23.25
CA GLY A 415 6.07 7.12 -23.62
C GLY A 415 5.45 6.42 -22.41
N ILE A 416 6.20 6.32 -21.30
CA ILE A 416 5.69 5.79 -20.03
C ILE A 416 4.57 6.67 -19.49
N ILE A 417 4.75 7.99 -19.44
CA ILE A 417 3.71 8.94 -18.99
C ILE A 417 2.46 8.82 -19.86
N ARG A 418 2.62 8.72 -21.17
CA ARG A 418 1.49 8.50 -22.08
C ARG A 418 0.80 7.16 -21.82
N GLY A 419 1.58 6.11 -21.59
CA GLY A 419 1.07 4.81 -21.15
C GLY A 419 0.18 4.93 -19.92
N PHE A 420 0.67 5.60 -18.87
CA PHE A 420 -0.12 5.86 -17.65
C PHE A 420 -1.43 6.62 -17.93
N LYS A 421 -1.41 7.60 -18.84
CA LYS A 421 -2.61 8.36 -19.25
C LYS A 421 -3.62 7.48 -19.97
N LEU A 422 -3.18 6.65 -20.93
CA LEU A 422 -4.05 5.73 -21.65
C LEU A 422 -4.65 4.67 -20.73
N VAL A 423 -3.85 4.11 -19.83
CA VAL A 423 -4.29 3.19 -18.77
C VAL A 423 -5.37 3.84 -17.91
N SER A 424 -5.13 5.07 -17.44
CA SER A 424 -6.07 5.81 -16.60
C SER A 424 -7.37 6.10 -17.35
N LEU A 425 -7.27 6.54 -18.61
CA LEU A 425 -8.40 6.80 -19.50
C LEU A 425 -9.29 5.57 -19.62
N GLY A 426 -8.69 4.43 -19.92
CA GLY A 426 -9.42 3.19 -20.10
C GLY A 426 -10.07 2.67 -18.83
N LYS A 427 -9.35 2.73 -17.70
CA LYS A 427 -9.91 2.42 -16.38
C LYS A 427 -11.14 3.26 -16.06
N ILE A 428 -11.06 4.57 -16.31
CA ILE A 428 -12.17 5.50 -16.07
C ILE A 428 -13.34 5.17 -17.00
N LYS A 429 -13.07 4.93 -18.28
CA LYS A 429 -14.09 4.55 -19.26
C LYS A 429 -14.84 3.29 -18.82
N ALA A 430 -14.12 2.23 -18.50
CA ALA A 430 -14.72 0.96 -18.16
C ALA A 430 -15.49 1.01 -16.83
N ALA A 431 -14.99 1.76 -15.84
CA ALA A 431 -15.72 2.02 -14.60
C ALA A 431 -17.05 2.77 -14.87
N CYS A 432 -17.06 3.74 -15.79
CA CYS A 432 -18.29 4.43 -16.19
C CYS A 432 -19.26 3.51 -16.93
N GLU A 433 -18.78 2.65 -17.82
CA GLU A 433 -19.60 1.65 -18.53
C GLU A 433 -20.21 0.62 -17.56
N ALA A 434 -19.44 0.19 -16.55
CA ALA A 434 -19.94 -0.68 -15.49
C ALA A 434 -21.04 -0.01 -14.66
N LEU A 435 -20.85 1.25 -14.25
CA LEU A 435 -21.88 2.04 -13.57
C LEU A 435 -23.18 2.13 -14.38
N GLU A 436 -23.07 2.41 -15.69
CA GLU A 436 -24.23 2.44 -16.58
C GLU A 436 -24.90 1.07 -16.73
N LYS A 437 -24.12 -0.01 -16.77
CA LYS A 437 -24.65 -1.38 -16.82
C LYS A 437 -25.46 -1.71 -15.58
N HIS A 438 -24.95 -1.42 -14.38
CA HIS A 438 -25.67 -1.63 -13.13
C HIS A 438 -26.94 -0.78 -13.04
N ALA A 439 -26.87 0.50 -13.40
CA ALA A 439 -28.05 1.37 -13.43
C ALA A 439 -29.15 0.83 -14.38
N LYS A 440 -28.76 0.24 -15.53
CA LYS A 440 -29.70 -0.40 -16.47
C LYS A 440 -30.38 -1.66 -15.92
N THR A 441 -29.82 -2.30 -14.88
CA THR A 441 -30.46 -3.45 -14.21
C THR A 441 -31.56 -3.06 -13.22
N GLY A 442 -31.87 -1.77 -13.09
CA GLY A 442 -32.90 -1.25 -12.18
C GLY A 442 -32.40 -0.98 -10.76
N MET A 443 -31.09 -1.11 -10.52
CA MET A 443 -30.46 -0.66 -9.26
C MET A 443 -30.54 0.86 -9.14
N ASP A 444 -30.70 1.36 -7.92
CA ASP A 444 -30.53 2.79 -7.67
C ASP A 444 -29.08 3.23 -7.91
N TYR A 445 -28.84 4.55 -7.97
CA TYR A 445 -27.52 5.06 -8.32
C TYR A 445 -26.48 4.73 -7.23
N GLU A 446 -26.89 4.77 -5.97
CA GLU A 446 -26.08 4.52 -4.79
C GLU A 446 -25.62 3.05 -4.71
N ASP A 447 -26.51 2.10 -4.99
CA ASP A 447 -26.24 0.66 -5.06
C ASP A 447 -25.39 0.32 -6.29
N ALA A 448 -25.70 0.91 -7.45
CA ALA A 448 -24.87 0.78 -8.64
C ALA A 448 -23.44 1.31 -8.41
N TRP A 449 -23.33 2.44 -7.69
CA TRP A 449 -22.04 3.01 -7.27
C TRP A 449 -21.30 2.11 -6.29
N ASN A 450 -22.00 1.56 -5.31
CA ASN A 450 -21.44 0.64 -4.33
C ASN A 450 -20.89 -0.62 -5.00
N MET A 451 -21.61 -1.21 -5.96
CA MET A 451 -21.15 -2.38 -6.73
C MET A 451 -19.97 -2.04 -7.65
N ALA A 452 -20.04 -0.91 -8.36
CA ALA A 452 -18.96 -0.49 -9.26
C ALA A 452 -17.70 0.00 -8.54
N SER A 453 -17.73 0.19 -7.21
CA SER A 453 -16.58 0.65 -6.42
C SER A 453 -15.40 -0.33 -6.40
N VAL A 454 -15.66 -1.60 -6.73
CA VAL A 454 -14.66 -2.69 -6.74
C VAL A 454 -14.03 -2.89 -8.13
N GLN A 455 -14.42 -2.09 -9.14
CA GLN A 455 -14.02 -2.32 -10.53
C GLN A 455 -12.54 -2.01 -10.77
N LEU A 456 -11.78 -3.05 -11.12
CA LEU A 456 -10.42 -2.96 -11.68
C LEU A 456 -10.48 -3.42 -13.13
N VAL A 457 -10.54 -2.48 -14.08
CA VAL A 457 -10.36 -2.81 -15.51
C VAL A 457 -8.91 -2.54 -15.93
N TYR A 458 -8.38 -3.38 -16.81
CA TYR A 458 -6.95 -3.52 -17.02
C TYR A 458 -6.24 -2.30 -17.60
N ALA A 459 -4.98 -2.14 -17.20
CA ALA A 459 -4.05 -1.21 -17.84
C ALA A 459 -3.62 -1.67 -19.25
N SER A 460 -3.46 -2.98 -19.44
CA SER A 460 -2.84 -3.55 -20.64
C SER A 460 -3.64 -3.35 -21.93
N GLU A 461 -4.96 -3.25 -21.86
CA GLU A 461 -5.82 -3.09 -23.05
C GLU A 461 -5.75 -1.70 -23.66
N TYR A 462 -5.34 -0.71 -22.86
CA TYR A 462 -5.30 0.68 -23.29
C TYR A 462 -3.91 1.14 -23.70
N SER A 463 -2.87 0.35 -23.40
CA SER A 463 -1.51 0.62 -23.84
C SER A 463 -1.08 -0.33 -24.95
N SER A 464 -0.39 0.17 -25.98
CA SER A 464 0.18 -0.63 -27.06
C SER A 464 1.47 -1.39 -26.69
N ILE A 465 1.68 -1.66 -25.39
CA ILE A 465 2.88 -2.32 -24.86
C ILE A 465 2.88 -3.81 -25.21
N SER A 466 3.97 -4.31 -25.78
CA SER A 466 4.15 -5.74 -26.10
C SER A 466 4.90 -6.49 -24.98
N GLY A 467 4.83 -7.82 -25.00
CA GLY A 467 5.64 -8.65 -24.10
C GLY A 467 7.15 -8.38 -24.21
N SER A 468 7.63 -8.03 -25.41
CA SER A 468 9.03 -7.65 -25.63
C SER A 468 9.40 -6.31 -24.99
N ASP A 469 8.46 -5.35 -25.00
CA ASP A 469 8.64 -4.05 -24.37
C ASP A 469 8.74 -4.17 -22.85
N ILE A 470 7.93 -5.06 -22.25
CA ILE A 470 7.98 -5.35 -20.81
C ILE A 470 9.36 -5.92 -20.42
N SER A 471 9.89 -6.88 -21.20
CA SER A 471 11.23 -7.43 -20.94
C SER A 471 12.34 -6.39 -21.07
N GLN A 472 12.24 -5.46 -22.01
CA GLN A 472 13.17 -4.35 -22.14
C GLN A 472 13.06 -3.37 -20.97
N LEU A 473 11.83 -3.04 -20.53
CA LEU A 473 11.58 -2.18 -19.39
C LEU A 473 12.16 -2.78 -18.09
N GLN A 474 11.99 -4.09 -17.89
CA GLN A 474 12.58 -4.84 -16.78
C GLN A 474 14.11 -4.75 -16.80
N THR A 475 14.72 -4.93 -17.97
CA THR A 475 16.19 -4.83 -18.12
C THR A 475 16.68 -3.43 -17.79
N ARG A 476 16.00 -2.39 -18.32
CA ARG A 476 16.31 -0.99 -18.01
C ARG A 476 16.15 -0.68 -16.52
N TYR A 477 15.15 -1.25 -15.85
CA TYR A 477 14.95 -1.08 -14.41
C TYR A 477 16.15 -1.61 -13.62
N GLU A 478 16.63 -2.81 -13.93
CA GLU A 478 17.80 -3.40 -13.26
C GLU A 478 19.09 -2.63 -13.54
N GLU A 479 19.26 -2.12 -14.76
CA GLU A 479 20.38 -1.24 -15.12
C GLU A 479 20.36 0.06 -14.29
N LEU A 480 19.19 0.65 -14.08
CA LEU A 480 19.03 1.83 -13.23
C LEU A 480 19.39 1.54 -11.77
N LEU A 481 19.03 0.37 -11.24
CA LEU A 481 19.46 -0.02 -9.90
C LEU A 481 21.00 -0.05 -9.80
N ALA A 482 21.66 -0.68 -10.78
CA ALA A 482 23.11 -0.73 -10.83
C ALA A 482 23.77 0.66 -10.96
N LEU A 483 23.16 1.59 -11.71
CA LEU A 483 23.65 2.96 -11.89
C LEU A 483 23.48 3.84 -10.63
N ILE A 484 22.38 3.66 -9.89
CA ILE A 484 22.11 4.42 -8.66
C ILE A 484 22.99 3.92 -7.52
N ARG A 485 23.30 2.62 -7.51
CA ARG A 485 24.05 1.93 -6.46
C ARG A 485 25.30 2.65 -5.92
N PRO A 486 26.26 3.10 -6.74
CA PRO A 486 27.46 3.78 -6.22
C PRO A 486 27.15 5.11 -5.53
N ASN A 487 26.01 5.74 -5.84
CA ASN A 487 25.63 7.05 -5.31
C ASN A 487 24.63 6.94 -4.15
N ALA A 488 24.19 5.73 -3.77
CA ALA A 488 23.06 5.55 -2.85
C ALA A 488 23.25 6.25 -1.50
N VAL A 489 24.44 6.13 -0.88
CA VAL A 489 24.76 6.81 0.39
C VAL A 489 24.77 8.32 0.22
N GLY A 490 25.42 8.84 -0.83
CA GLY A 490 25.44 10.28 -1.12
C GLY A 490 24.04 10.86 -1.40
N LEU A 491 23.15 10.09 -2.04
CA LEU A 491 21.77 10.50 -2.28
C LEU A 491 20.95 10.63 -1.00
N VAL A 492 21.15 9.74 -0.02
CA VAL A 492 20.45 9.86 1.27
C VAL A 492 21.10 10.89 2.19
N ASP A 493 22.42 11.07 2.11
CA ASP A 493 23.12 12.11 2.86
C ASP A 493 22.74 13.52 2.37
N ALA A 494 22.39 13.66 1.09
CA ALA A 494 21.89 14.92 0.51
C ALA A 494 20.54 15.37 1.07
N PHE A 495 19.82 14.51 1.81
CA PHE A 495 18.64 14.94 2.59
C PHE A 495 19.02 15.79 3.82
N ASP A 496 20.31 15.79 4.22
CA ASP A 496 20.86 16.58 5.33
C ASP A 496 20.14 16.35 6.67
N ILE A 497 19.81 15.09 6.96
CA ILE A 497 19.11 14.71 8.19
C ILE A 497 20.15 14.39 9.27
N ARG A 498 20.21 15.25 10.28
CA ARG A 498 21.10 15.09 11.44
C ARG A 498 20.73 13.89 12.30
N ASP A 499 21.73 13.28 12.93
CA ASP A 499 21.57 12.08 13.79
C ASP A 499 20.56 12.30 14.93
N GLU A 500 20.42 13.51 15.48
CA GLU A 500 19.45 13.80 16.55
C GLU A 500 18.00 13.71 16.07
N ILE A 501 17.76 14.02 14.80
CA ILE A 501 16.44 13.94 14.15
C ILE A 501 16.19 12.54 13.61
N LEU A 502 17.23 11.91 13.07
CA LEU A 502 17.16 10.52 12.62
C LEU A 502 16.91 9.57 13.79
N ALA A 503 17.51 9.88 14.95
CA ALA A 503 17.38 9.18 16.23
C ALA A 503 17.52 7.65 16.08
N SER A 504 18.49 7.22 15.27
CA SER A 504 18.65 5.82 14.88
C SER A 504 20.12 5.40 14.97
N ALA A 505 20.39 4.33 15.73
CA ALA A 505 21.71 3.71 15.78
C ALA A 505 22.11 3.08 14.43
N LEU A 506 21.13 2.58 13.67
CA LEU A 506 21.37 1.99 12.34
C LEU A 506 21.69 3.03 11.27
N GLY A 507 21.09 4.21 11.40
CA GLY A 507 21.24 5.31 10.43
C GLY A 507 22.38 6.28 10.75
N ALA A 508 23.22 5.99 11.74
CA ALA A 508 24.28 6.88 12.18
C ALA A 508 25.19 7.33 11.02
N TYR A 509 25.42 8.64 10.91
CA TYR A 509 26.22 9.21 9.83
C TYR A 509 27.67 8.67 9.79
N ASP A 510 28.24 8.38 10.96
CA ASP A 510 29.61 7.85 11.10
C ASP A 510 29.75 6.37 10.73
N GLY A 511 28.64 5.67 10.46
CA GLY A 511 28.63 4.24 10.13
C GLY A 511 28.98 3.30 11.29
N ARG A 512 29.16 3.80 12.53
CA ARG A 512 29.50 3.00 13.73
C ARG A 512 28.27 2.30 14.31
N VAL A 513 27.60 1.52 13.47
CA VAL A 513 26.29 0.95 13.76
C VAL A 513 26.35 -0.01 14.95
N TYR A 514 27.32 -0.92 14.98
CA TYR A 514 27.36 -2.00 15.97
C TYR A 514 27.72 -1.48 17.37
N GLU A 515 28.63 -0.52 17.45
CA GLU A 515 29.00 0.17 18.68
C GLU A 515 27.79 0.93 19.24
N ARG A 516 27.12 1.73 18.40
CA ARG A 516 25.93 2.49 18.82
C ARG A 516 24.77 1.57 19.21
N LEU A 517 24.55 0.46 18.50
CA LEU A 517 23.54 -0.53 18.89
C LEU A 517 23.82 -1.12 20.29
N MET A 518 25.09 -1.42 20.59
CA MET A 518 25.50 -1.91 21.89
C MET A 518 25.31 -0.83 22.98
N GLU A 519 25.73 0.41 22.70
CA GLU A 519 25.52 1.55 23.60
C GLU A 519 24.03 1.77 23.91
N GLU A 520 23.15 1.71 22.91
CA GLU A 520 21.70 1.82 23.09
C GLU A 520 21.14 0.64 23.90
N ALA A 521 21.58 -0.59 23.64
CA ALA A 521 21.13 -1.75 24.40
C ALA A 521 21.51 -1.65 25.89
N LEU A 522 22.69 -1.12 26.20
CA LEU A 522 23.17 -0.93 27.57
C LEU A 522 22.38 0.14 28.35
N LYS A 523 21.70 1.07 27.66
CA LYS A 523 20.81 2.05 28.31
C LYS A 523 19.53 1.42 28.87
N SER A 524 19.17 0.21 28.44
CA SER A 524 17.96 -0.48 28.90
C SER A 524 17.96 -0.66 30.42
N PRO A 525 16.89 -0.28 31.13
CA PRO A 525 16.78 -0.48 32.57
C PRO A 525 16.91 -1.95 33.01
N LEU A 526 16.61 -2.89 32.11
CA LEU A 526 16.74 -4.32 32.37
C LEU A 526 18.20 -4.77 32.54
N ASN A 527 19.15 -4.01 31.98
CA ASN A 527 20.57 -4.31 32.00
C ASN A 527 21.32 -3.63 33.18
N LYS A 528 20.59 -2.98 34.10
CA LYS A 528 21.18 -2.35 35.30
C LYS A 528 21.82 -3.37 36.25
N GLU A 529 21.27 -4.57 36.29
CA GLU A 529 21.75 -5.68 37.11
C GLU A 529 21.98 -6.89 36.19
N PRO A 530 23.06 -7.67 36.39
CA PRO A 530 23.36 -8.84 35.55
C PRO A 530 22.31 -9.96 35.69
N VAL A 531 21.63 -10.04 36.83
CA VAL A 531 20.51 -10.96 37.07
C VAL A 531 19.39 -10.15 37.69
N ASN A 532 18.24 -10.07 37.00
CA ASN A 532 17.11 -9.31 37.48
C ASN A 532 16.59 -9.87 38.82
N ARG A 533 16.26 -9.00 39.78
CA ARG A 533 15.66 -9.38 41.07
C ARG A 533 14.48 -10.37 40.94
N SER A 534 13.67 -10.26 39.89
CA SER A 534 12.53 -11.17 39.64
C SER A 534 12.96 -12.63 39.46
N PHE A 535 14.14 -12.89 38.90
CA PHE A 535 14.70 -14.24 38.79
C PHE A 535 14.90 -14.86 40.17
N HIS A 536 15.50 -14.12 41.11
CA HIS A 536 15.73 -14.63 42.47
C HIS A 536 14.44 -14.83 43.26
N MET A 537 13.43 -14.01 43.00
CA MET A 537 12.16 -14.06 43.72
C MET A 537 11.24 -15.18 43.24
N TYR A 538 11.19 -15.41 41.92
CA TYR A 538 10.17 -16.29 41.33
C TYR A 538 10.77 -17.51 40.62
N LEU A 539 11.75 -17.30 39.74
CA LEU A 539 12.26 -18.37 38.87
C LEU A 539 13.22 -19.30 39.62
N LYS A 540 14.11 -18.76 40.45
CA LYS A 540 15.10 -19.56 41.19
C LYS A 540 14.42 -20.54 42.17
N PRO A 541 13.44 -20.14 43.01
CA PRO A 541 12.72 -21.10 43.84
C PRO A 541 11.92 -22.11 43.03
N LEU A 542 11.28 -21.69 41.93
CA LEU A 542 10.52 -22.58 41.04
C LEU A 542 11.42 -23.67 40.42
N MET A 543 12.60 -23.31 39.92
CA MET A 543 13.53 -24.27 39.34
C MET A 543 14.19 -25.19 40.38
N GLN A 544 14.28 -24.76 41.63
CA GLN A 544 14.82 -25.56 42.75
C GLN A 544 13.79 -26.52 43.33
N ALA A 545 12.50 -26.18 43.24
CA ALA A 545 11.43 -27.13 43.46
C ALA A 545 11.48 -28.16 42.32
N LYS A 546 11.93 -29.38 42.62
CA LYS A 546 11.89 -30.50 41.67
C LYS A 546 10.43 -30.77 41.28
N LEU A 547 9.97 -30.19 40.17
CA LEU A 547 8.76 -30.61 39.47
C LEU A 547 9.06 -31.85 38.62
#